data_AF-A0A2T9YH53-F1
#
_entry.id   AF-A0A2T9YH53-F1
#
_cell.length_a   1.000
_cell.length_b   1.000
_cell.length_c   1.000
_cell.angle_alpha   90.00
_cell.angle_beta   90.00
_cell.angle_gamma   90.00
#
_symmetry.space_group_name_H-M   'P 1'
#
loop_
_entity.id
_entity.type
_entity.pdbx_description
1 polymer ?
#
loop_
_entity_poly.entity_id
_entity_poly.type
_entity_poly.pdbx_seq_one_letter_code
_entity_poly.pdbx_strand_id
1 'polypeptide(L)'
;SKISEWISNNDIGFSRNLTDLELLYPEHSSVIQKIIKIRIGCFNTALKLAKSKTLADEYLNKCPFCNKFEPETVEHYLFKCSKWTDQRQSILGEYISQPNLIVPGSTCSKLLGTLLGEELKFNYAGILKNASTPAVKSVLSTAQFLTATSTTRAITFKELIVAPDSCPLDPKPQWYGDPIMGCGSSTALSRLRDELKIATVNTRTAVARERAYYKCPTLNTWMPALMTAPMKSRLSTWVSGATKWG
;
A
#
# COMPACT_ATOMS: atom_id res chain seq x y z
N SER A 1 6.67 9.53 8.30
CA SER A 1 5.47 10.28 8.75
C SER A 1 5.05 9.68 10.08
N LYS A 2 4.51 10.45 11.02
CA LYS A 2 3.98 9.92 12.30
C LYS A 2 2.95 8.80 12.08
N ILE A 3 2.23 8.85 10.95
CA ILE A 3 1.33 7.79 10.48
C ILE A 3 2.07 6.49 10.12
N SER A 4 3.25 6.57 9.50
CA SER A 4 4.06 5.41 9.12
C SER A 4 4.60 4.67 10.35
N GLU A 5 5.02 5.44 11.35
CA GLU A 5 5.50 4.95 12.64
C GLU A 5 4.34 4.38 13.47
N TRP A 6 3.18 5.05 13.45
CA TRP A 6 1.95 4.55 14.06
C TRP A 6 1.45 3.24 13.43
N ILE A 7 1.43 3.11 12.09
CA ILE A 7 1.05 1.87 11.41
C ILE A 7 1.95 0.69 11.86
N SER A 8 3.27 0.93 11.95
CA SER A 8 4.24 -0.08 12.39
C SER A 8 4.07 -0.46 13.87
N ASN A 9 3.64 0.48 14.71
CA ASN A 9 3.55 0.27 16.16
C ASN A 9 2.23 -0.37 16.60
N ASN A 10 1.18 -0.37 15.77
CA ASN A 10 -0.16 -0.84 16.16
C ASN A 10 -0.61 -2.12 15.43
N ASP A 11 0.26 -2.76 14.62
CA ASP A 11 -0.05 -4.01 13.91
C ASP A 11 -1.36 -3.93 13.08
N ILE A 12 -1.62 -2.74 12.52
CA ILE A 12 -2.83 -2.42 11.75
C ILE A 12 -2.64 -2.88 10.30
N GLY A 13 -2.35 -4.17 10.15
CA GLY A 13 -2.30 -4.87 8.87
C GLY A 13 -3.65 -4.85 8.15
N PHE A 14 -3.72 -5.56 7.03
CA PHE A 14 -4.93 -5.74 6.22
C PHE A 14 -6.03 -6.42 7.07
N SER A 15 -6.80 -5.63 7.82
CA SER A 15 -7.80 -6.21 8.71
C SER A 15 -8.92 -6.80 7.87
N ARG A 16 -9.11 -8.12 7.99
CA ARG A 16 -10.23 -8.87 7.41
C ARG A 16 -11.57 -8.13 7.54
N ASN A 17 -11.74 -7.38 8.61
CA ASN A 17 -12.96 -6.67 8.97
C ASN A 17 -13.31 -5.51 8.00
N LEU A 18 -12.34 -4.83 7.37
CA LEU A 18 -12.64 -3.85 6.32
C LEU A 18 -12.98 -4.50 4.98
N THR A 19 -12.39 -5.66 4.69
CA THR A 19 -12.78 -6.49 3.54
C THR A 19 -14.18 -7.05 3.73
N ASP A 20 -14.54 -7.47 4.95
CA ASP A 20 -15.90 -7.88 5.29
C ASP A 20 -16.90 -6.71 5.15
N LEU A 21 -16.50 -5.49 5.52
CA LEU A 21 -17.30 -4.28 5.32
C LEU A 21 -17.51 -3.97 3.82
N GLU A 22 -16.49 -4.18 2.99
CA GLU A 22 -16.57 -4.04 1.54
C GLU A 22 -17.55 -5.05 0.91
N LEU A 23 -17.57 -6.29 1.42
CA LEU A 23 -18.54 -7.30 0.98
C LEU A 23 -19.98 -6.94 1.38
N LEU A 24 -20.17 -6.30 2.54
CA LEU A 24 -21.48 -5.88 3.03
C LEU A 24 -22.02 -4.62 2.34
N TYR A 25 -21.13 -3.74 1.90
CA TYR A 25 -21.48 -2.48 1.27
C TYR A 25 -20.76 -2.34 -0.08
N PRO A 26 -21.14 -3.14 -1.10
CA PRO A 26 -20.46 -3.15 -2.39
C PRO A 26 -20.54 -1.79 -3.10
N GLU A 27 -21.63 -1.04 -2.91
CA GLU A 27 -21.79 0.35 -3.38
C GLU A 27 -20.67 1.29 -2.88
N HIS A 28 -20.07 0.96 -1.74
CA HIS A 28 -19.02 1.74 -1.10
C HIS A 28 -17.62 1.13 -1.29
N SER A 29 -17.48 0.04 -2.05
CA SER A 29 -16.21 -0.69 -2.25
C SER A 29 -15.07 0.24 -2.66
N SER A 30 -15.28 1.08 -3.67
CA SER A 30 -14.25 2.02 -4.16
C SER A 30 -13.73 2.99 -3.09
N VAL A 31 -14.55 3.28 -2.08
CA VAL A 31 -14.29 4.20 -0.98
C VAL A 31 -13.64 3.48 0.19
N ILE A 32 -14.11 2.27 0.50
CA ILE A 32 -13.49 1.38 1.49
C ILE A 32 -12.05 1.04 1.05
N GLN A 33 -11.82 0.85 -0.25
CA GLN A 33 -10.47 0.72 -0.82
C GLN A 33 -9.58 1.94 -0.55
N LYS A 34 -10.14 3.16 -0.48
CA LYS A 34 -9.35 4.34 -0.09
C LYS A 34 -8.98 4.30 1.40
N ILE A 35 -9.89 3.85 2.27
CA ILE A 35 -9.61 3.65 3.71
C ILE A 35 -8.50 2.60 3.88
N ILE A 36 -8.59 1.48 3.18
CA ILE A 36 -7.55 0.44 3.15
C ILE A 36 -6.22 1.05 2.69
N LYS A 37 -6.21 1.80 1.58
CA LYS A 37 -5.01 2.50 1.07
C LYS A 37 -4.42 3.46 2.11
N ILE A 38 -5.25 4.17 2.89
CA ILE A 38 -4.78 5.05 3.96
C ILE A 38 -4.07 4.22 5.04
N ARG A 39 -4.69 3.12 5.50
CA ARG A 39 -4.13 2.24 6.54
C ARG A 39 -2.80 1.63 6.16
N ILE A 40 -2.63 1.20 4.91
CA ILE A 40 -1.36 0.61 4.44
C ILE A 40 -0.35 1.67 3.95
N GLY A 41 -0.66 2.96 4.09
CA GLY A 41 0.19 4.06 3.62
C GLY A 41 0.32 4.18 2.10
N CYS A 42 -0.59 3.56 1.35
CA CYS A 42 -0.65 3.60 -0.11
C CYS A 42 -1.56 4.72 -0.67
N PHE A 43 -2.23 5.49 0.18
CA PHE A 43 -3.03 6.63 -0.25
C PHE A 43 -2.17 7.75 -0.85
N ASN A 44 -2.63 8.30 -1.98
CA ASN A 44 -1.93 9.38 -2.69
C ASN A 44 -2.29 10.74 -2.10
N THR A 45 -1.32 11.31 -1.38
CA THR A 45 -1.36 12.69 -0.87
C THR A 45 -0.45 13.57 -1.72
N ALA A 46 -0.67 14.89 -1.77
CA ALA A 46 0.21 15.77 -2.54
C ALA A 46 1.66 15.66 -2.08
N LEU A 47 1.91 15.53 -0.76
CA LEU A 47 3.26 15.31 -0.24
C LEU A 47 3.91 14.06 -0.83
N LYS A 48 3.16 12.96 -0.93
CA LYS A 48 3.68 11.69 -1.48
C LYS A 48 3.97 11.81 -2.97
N LEU A 49 3.09 12.48 -3.71
CA LEU A 49 3.23 12.71 -5.15
C LEU A 49 4.37 13.68 -5.47
N ALA A 50 4.59 14.71 -4.65
CA ALA A 50 5.73 15.62 -4.78
C ALA A 50 7.05 14.89 -4.48
N LYS A 51 7.09 14.05 -3.44
CA LYS A 51 8.26 13.21 -3.14
C LYS A 51 8.60 12.22 -4.26
N SER A 52 7.61 11.73 -5.00
CA SER A 52 7.81 10.88 -6.17
C SER A 52 8.04 11.66 -7.47
N LYS A 53 8.23 12.99 -7.42
CA LYS A 53 8.41 13.87 -8.58
C LYS A 53 7.25 13.82 -9.57
N THR A 54 6.06 13.44 -9.11
CA THR A 54 4.81 13.43 -9.89
C THR A 54 4.10 14.78 -9.81
N LEU A 55 4.29 15.51 -8.71
CA LEU A 55 3.88 16.91 -8.56
C LEU A 55 5.12 17.78 -8.35
N ALA A 56 4.98 19.08 -8.60
CA ALA A 56 6.02 20.08 -8.35
C ALA A 56 6.51 20.06 -6.90
N ASP A 57 7.80 20.39 -6.71
CA ASP A 57 8.45 20.36 -5.40
C ASP A 57 7.87 21.38 -4.40
N GLU A 58 7.13 22.40 -4.87
CA GLU A 58 6.41 23.33 -3.98
C GLU A 58 5.42 22.59 -3.04
N TYR A 59 4.83 21.48 -3.50
CA TYR A 59 3.87 20.69 -2.71
C TYR A 59 4.54 19.80 -1.65
N LEU A 60 5.87 19.84 -1.52
CA LEU A 60 6.57 19.27 -0.37
C LEU A 60 6.29 20.04 0.92
N ASN A 61 5.96 21.33 0.82
CA ASN A 61 5.70 22.21 1.97
C ASN A 61 4.36 22.94 1.89
N LYS A 62 3.59 22.73 0.82
CA LYS A 62 2.34 23.45 0.52
C LYS A 62 1.22 22.47 0.19
N CYS A 63 0.01 22.81 0.60
CA CYS A 63 -1.18 22.04 0.27
C CYS A 63 -1.84 22.62 -1.00
N PRO A 64 -2.08 21.82 -2.06
CA PRO A 64 -2.73 22.31 -3.28
C PRO A 64 -4.22 22.66 -3.09
N PHE A 65 -4.83 22.22 -2.00
CA PHE A 65 -6.27 22.39 -1.75
C PHE A 65 -6.59 23.64 -0.95
N CYS A 66 -5.80 23.91 0.09
CA CYS A 66 -6.01 25.06 0.96
C CYS A 66 -4.98 26.17 0.80
N ASN A 67 -3.96 25.97 -0.04
CA ASN A 67 -2.87 26.92 -0.31
C ASN A 67 -2.06 27.39 0.90
N LYS A 68 -2.19 26.71 2.04
CA LYS A 68 -1.38 26.97 3.23
C LYS A 68 0.02 26.36 3.09
N PHE A 69 1.00 26.97 3.75
CA PHE A 69 2.37 26.45 3.89
C PHE A 69 2.44 25.30 4.91
N GLU A 70 1.65 24.27 4.65
CA GLU A 70 1.67 22.98 5.34
C GLU A 70 1.46 21.91 4.27
N PRO A 71 2.28 20.85 4.22
CA PRO A 71 2.12 19.81 3.22
C PRO A 71 0.82 19.05 3.41
N GLU A 72 0.22 18.66 2.28
CA GLU A 72 -0.97 17.84 2.32
C GLU A 72 -0.59 16.39 2.68
N THR A 73 -0.79 16.03 3.94
CA THR A 73 -0.69 14.66 4.49
C THR A 73 -2.09 14.08 4.73
N VAL A 74 -2.20 12.79 5.09
CA VAL A 74 -3.48 12.21 5.51
C VAL A 74 -4.04 12.93 6.75
N GLU A 75 -3.19 13.26 7.74
CA GLU A 75 -3.60 14.04 8.91
C GLU A 75 -4.11 15.43 8.51
N HIS A 76 -3.39 16.12 7.63
CA HIS A 76 -3.83 17.42 7.14
C HIS A 76 -5.16 17.28 6.39
N TYR A 77 -5.28 16.32 5.48
CA TYR A 77 -6.50 16.08 4.71
C TYR A 77 -7.71 15.77 5.60
N LEU A 78 -7.58 14.85 6.55
CA LEU A 78 -8.69 14.38 7.37
C LEU A 78 -9.07 15.32 8.52
N PHE A 79 -8.13 16.12 9.08
CA PHE A 79 -8.41 16.91 10.30
C PHE A 79 -8.10 18.41 10.22
N LYS A 80 -7.23 18.88 9.32
CA LYS A 80 -6.73 20.27 9.37
C LYS A 80 -7.01 21.12 8.14
N CYS A 81 -7.10 20.49 6.97
CA CYS A 81 -7.20 21.18 5.68
C CYS A 81 -8.46 22.03 5.64
N SER A 82 -8.28 23.35 5.46
CA SER A 82 -9.40 24.31 5.52
C SER A 82 -10.29 24.29 4.30
N LYS A 83 -9.86 23.65 3.20
CA LYS A 83 -10.70 23.43 2.01
C LYS A 83 -11.90 22.52 2.30
N TRP A 84 -11.75 21.64 3.29
CA TRP A 84 -12.73 20.61 3.60
C TRP A 84 -13.43 20.85 4.94
N THR A 85 -13.34 22.05 5.51
CA THR A 85 -13.88 22.35 6.85
C THR A 85 -15.37 22.05 6.92
N ASP A 86 -16.15 22.55 5.96
CA ASP A 86 -17.61 22.43 5.99
C ASP A 86 -18.05 20.96 5.81
N GLN A 87 -17.48 20.25 4.83
CA GLN A 87 -17.76 18.82 4.62
C GLN A 87 -17.31 17.99 5.82
N ARG A 88 -16.13 18.30 6.40
CA ARG A 88 -15.62 17.60 7.58
C ARG A 88 -16.53 17.82 8.78
N GLN A 89 -16.95 19.05 9.04
CA GLN A 89 -17.83 19.36 10.17
C GLN A 89 -19.20 18.71 9.99
N SER A 90 -19.75 18.75 8.78
CA SER A 90 -21.04 18.16 8.44
C SER A 90 -21.05 16.63 8.56
N ILE A 91 -19.98 15.94 8.12
CA ILE A 91 -19.95 14.47 8.03
C ILE A 91 -19.24 13.83 9.23
N LEU A 92 -18.12 14.41 9.69
CA LEU A 92 -17.25 13.86 10.72
C LEU A 92 -17.34 14.60 12.06
N GLY A 93 -18.08 15.71 12.13
CA GLY A 93 -18.12 16.58 13.31
C GLY A 93 -18.48 15.85 14.60
N GLU A 94 -19.43 14.92 14.55
CA GLU A 94 -19.87 14.11 15.70
C GLU A 94 -18.77 13.18 16.25
N TYR A 95 -17.83 12.76 15.40
CA TYR A 95 -16.74 11.85 15.78
C TYR A 95 -15.46 12.61 16.15
N ILE A 96 -15.23 13.75 15.51
CA ILE A 96 -14.06 14.61 15.78
C ILE A 96 -14.25 15.38 17.10
N SER A 97 -15.49 15.73 17.46
CA SER A 97 -15.79 16.51 18.67
C SER A 97 -15.92 15.68 19.95
N GLN A 98 -15.70 14.35 19.90
CA GLN A 98 -15.88 13.52 21.11
C GLN A 98 -14.76 13.76 22.14
N PRO A 99 -15.10 14.12 23.40
CA PRO A 99 -14.13 14.48 24.42
C PRO A 99 -13.21 13.33 24.87
N ASN A 100 -13.62 12.07 24.63
CA ASN A 100 -12.90 10.88 25.08
C ASN A 100 -11.60 10.59 24.30
N LEU A 101 -11.39 11.27 23.16
CA LEU A 101 -10.24 11.07 22.27
C LEU A 101 -9.15 12.14 22.46
N ILE A 102 -9.40 13.13 23.33
CA ILE A 102 -8.49 14.25 23.62
C ILE A 102 -7.53 13.87 24.75
N VAL A 103 -6.57 12.98 24.47
CA VAL A 103 -5.37 12.84 25.32
C VAL A 103 -4.29 13.80 24.80
N PRO A 104 -3.81 14.76 25.62
CA PRO A 104 -2.76 15.70 25.20
C PRO A 104 -1.52 14.93 24.74
N GLY A 105 -1.05 15.21 23.52
CA GLY A 105 0.18 14.64 22.95
C GLY A 105 0.01 13.45 21.99
N SER A 106 -1.19 12.87 21.81
CA SER A 106 -1.42 11.69 20.93
C SER A 106 -2.73 11.72 20.12
N THR A 107 -3.45 12.84 20.10
CA THR A 107 -4.83 12.97 19.59
C THR A 107 -5.03 12.50 18.15
N CYS A 108 -4.18 12.94 17.21
CA CYS A 108 -4.41 12.63 15.80
C CYS A 108 -4.26 11.14 15.47
N SER A 109 -3.36 10.41 16.14
CA SER A 109 -3.11 9.00 15.81
C SER A 109 -4.21 8.07 16.32
N LYS A 110 -4.74 8.32 17.54
CA LYS A 110 -5.87 7.57 18.08
C LYS A 110 -7.16 7.85 17.31
N LEU A 111 -7.44 9.13 17.01
CA LEU A 111 -8.58 9.52 16.17
C LEU A 111 -8.51 8.93 14.77
N LEU A 112 -7.31 8.90 14.16
CA LEU A 112 -7.08 8.19 12.91
C LEU A 112 -7.42 6.71 13.02
N GLY A 113 -6.94 6.05 14.07
CA GLY A 113 -7.28 4.68 14.40
C GLY A 113 -8.79 4.43 14.39
N THR A 114 -9.53 5.17 15.20
CA THR A 114 -10.99 5.04 15.32
C THR A 114 -11.71 5.29 13.99
N LEU A 115 -11.34 6.32 13.23
CA LEU A 115 -11.95 6.64 11.94
C LEU A 115 -11.61 5.62 10.83
N LEU A 116 -10.46 4.95 10.95
CA LEU A 116 -10.00 3.93 10.01
C LEU A 116 -10.35 2.50 10.47
N GLY A 117 -11.16 2.38 11.53
CA GLY A 117 -11.71 1.11 11.98
C GLY A 117 -10.76 0.26 12.81
N GLU A 118 -9.87 0.86 13.61
CA GLU A 118 -9.05 0.15 14.60
C GLU A 118 -9.93 -0.63 15.61
N GLU A 119 -11.05 -0.05 16.02
CA GLU A 119 -12.00 -0.67 16.95
C GLU A 119 -12.93 -1.72 16.30
N LEU A 120 -12.88 -1.88 14.97
CA LEU A 120 -13.65 -2.90 14.29
C LEU A 120 -13.00 -4.27 14.57
N LYS A 121 -13.49 -4.96 15.60
CA LYS A 121 -13.09 -6.34 15.96
C LYS A 121 -14.14 -7.39 15.57
N PHE A 122 -14.97 -7.09 14.58
CA PHE A 122 -16.07 -7.95 14.16
C PHE A 122 -15.75 -8.71 12.87
N ASN A 123 -16.15 -9.98 12.79
CA ASN A 123 -16.25 -10.70 11.52
C ASN A 123 -17.52 -10.27 10.76
N TYR A 124 -17.65 -10.67 9.49
CA TYR A 124 -18.83 -10.40 8.64
C TYR A 124 -20.19 -10.51 9.37
N ALA A 125 -20.46 -11.63 10.06
CA ALA A 125 -21.70 -11.83 10.80
C ALA A 125 -21.85 -10.90 12.02
N GLY A 126 -20.73 -10.55 12.66
CA GLY A 126 -20.66 -9.58 13.74
C GLY A 126 -20.95 -8.16 13.25
N ILE A 127 -20.48 -7.76 12.06
CA ILE A 127 -20.75 -6.43 11.49
C ILE A 127 -22.24 -6.28 11.17
N LEU A 128 -22.88 -7.30 10.58
CA LEU A 128 -24.32 -7.28 10.30
C LEU A 128 -25.17 -7.07 11.55
N LYS A 129 -24.83 -7.75 12.65
CA LYS A 129 -25.54 -7.62 13.93
C LYS A 129 -25.25 -6.31 14.64
N ASN A 130 -24.13 -5.66 14.32
CA ASN A 130 -23.62 -4.47 15.00
C ASN A 130 -23.49 -3.26 14.07
N ALA A 131 -24.26 -3.21 12.98
CA ALA A 131 -24.21 -2.14 11.98
C ALA A 131 -24.46 -0.75 12.60
N SER A 132 -25.21 -0.70 13.70
CA SER A 132 -25.54 0.53 14.43
C SER A 132 -24.46 0.97 15.43
N THR A 133 -23.37 0.22 15.60
CA THR A 133 -22.32 0.56 16.56
C THR A 133 -21.55 1.82 16.15
N PRO A 134 -21.07 2.63 17.11
CA PRO A 134 -20.29 3.84 16.83
C PRO A 134 -19.06 3.58 15.94
N ALA A 135 -18.40 2.42 16.09
CA ALA A 135 -17.22 2.05 15.30
C ALA A 135 -17.55 1.78 13.82
N VAL A 136 -18.69 1.16 13.51
CA VAL A 136 -19.12 0.97 12.11
C VAL A 136 -19.54 2.31 11.51
N LYS A 137 -20.29 3.11 12.28
CA LYS A 137 -20.75 4.43 11.81
C LYS A 137 -19.60 5.40 11.57
N SER A 138 -18.56 5.42 12.42
CA SER A 138 -17.38 6.29 12.23
C SER A 138 -16.62 5.98 10.93
N VAL A 139 -16.47 4.68 10.60
CA VAL A 139 -15.83 4.23 9.36
C VAL A 139 -16.69 4.56 8.14
N LEU A 140 -18.00 4.36 8.23
CA LEU A 140 -18.93 4.73 7.15
C LEU A 140 -18.98 6.25 6.94
N SER A 141 -18.98 7.07 8.00
CA SER A 141 -18.87 8.52 7.88
C SER A 141 -17.53 8.95 7.28
N THR A 142 -16.43 8.26 7.62
CA THR A 142 -15.13 8.47 6.97
C THR A 142 -15.20 8.13 5.48
N ALA A 143 -15.86 7.05 5.11
CA ALA A 143 -16.10 6.72 3.71
C ALA A 143 -16.90 7.83 3.01
N GLN A 144 -18.01 8.28 3.59
CA GLN A 144 -18.81 9.38 3.04
C GLN A 144 -17.98 10.66 2.82
N PHE A 145 -17.12 11.02 3.76
CA PHE A 145 -16.19 12.15 3.60
C PHE A 145 -15.20 11.95 2.44
N LEU A 146 -14.62 10.76 2.32
CA LEU A 146 -13.71 10.41 1.22
C LEU A 146 -14.43 10.41 -0.14
N THR A 147 -15.72 10.09 -0.17
CA THR A 147 -16.56 10.20 -1.37
C THR A 147 -16.79 11.65 -1.73
N ALA A 148 -17.26 12.46 -0.79
CA ALA A 148 -17.60 13.87 -0.99
C ALA A 148 -16.42 14.70 -1.51
N THR A 149 -15.21 14.36 -1.08
CA THR A 149 -13.99 15.08 -1.47
C THR A 149 -13.26 14.46 -2.67
N SER A 150 -13.66 13.27 -3.12
CA SER A 150 -12.94 12.50 -4.14
C SER A 150 -12.85 13.21 -5.48
N THR A 151 -13.96 13.74 -5.98
CA THR A 151 -14.06 14.29 -7.34
C THR A 151 -13.20 15.52 -7.47
N THR A 152 -13.37 16.47 -6.55
CA THR A 152 -12.55 17.69 -6.50
C THR A 152 -11.06 17.36 -6.34
N ARG A 153 -10.68 16.41 -5.47
CA ARG A 153 -9.28 15.97 -5.37
C ARG A 153 -8.73 15.41 -6.68
N ALA A 154 -9.51 14.56 -7.35
CA ALA A 154 -9.08 13.92 -8.59
C ALA A 154 -8.92 14.95 -9.72
N ILE A 155 -9.81 15.94 -9.81
CA ILE A 155 -9.72 17.03 -10.80
C ILE A 155 -8.46 17.86 -10.55
N THR A 156 -8.28 18.38 -9.33
CA THR A 156 -7.10 19.19 -9.00
C THR A 156 -5.79 18.44 -9.24
N PHE A 157 -5.69 17.17 -8.86
CA PHE A 157 -4.48 16.40 -9.15
C PHE A 157 -4.25 16.19 -10.64
N LYS A 158 -5.30 15.97 -11.44
CA LYS A 158 -5.14 15.91 -12.90
C LYS A 158 -4.63 17.24 -13.45
N GLU A 159 -5.18 18.36 -13.01
CA GLU A 159 -4.75 19.70 -13.44
C GLU A 159 -3.29 19.97 -13.07
N LEU A 160 -2.87 19.63 -11.86
CA LEU A 160 -1.49 19.84 -11.40
C LEU A 160 -0.46 18.92 -12.05
N ILE A 161 -0.88 17.72 -12.47
CA ILE A 161 -0.01 16.80 -13.22
C ILE A 161 0.10 17.25 -14.69
N VAL A 162 -0.98 17.81 -15.24
CA VAL A 162 -1.04 18.27 -16.64
C VAL A 162 -0.42 19.66 -16.79
N ALA A 163 -0.38 20.49 -15.74
CA ALA A 163 0.25 21.80 -15.75
C ALA A 163 1.74 21.70 -16.13
N PRO A 164 2.12 22.05 -17.37
CA PRO A 164 3.50 22.12 -17.76
C PRO A 164 3.99 23.50 -17.33
N ASP A 165 4.72 23.58 -16.22
CA ASP A 165 5.51 24.77 -15.98
C ASP A 165 6.59 24.86 -17.06
N SER A 166 6.33 25.71 -18.05
CA SER A 166 7.25 26.72 -18.57
C SER A 166 8.75 26.46 -18.34
N CYS A 167 9.33 25.51 -19.06
CA CYS A 167 10.75 25.53 -19.45
C CYS A 167 10.93 24.70 -20.73
N PRO A 168 11.69 25.20 -21.74
CA PRO A 168 11.91 24.47 -22.98
C PRO A 168 12.89 23.33 -22.71
N LEU A 169 12.41 22.09 -22.77
CA LEU A 169 13.27 20.91 -22.80
C LEU A 169 12.94 20.09 -24.04
N ASP A 170 14.01 19.87 -24.80
CA ASP A 170 14.28 19.03 -25.96
C ASP A 170 13.22 18.01 -26.43
N PRO A 171 13.15 17.72 -27.74
CA PRO A 171 12.22 16.72 -28.27
C PRO A 171 12.53 15.33 -27.68
N LYS A 172 11.58 14.77 -26.90
CA LYS A 172 11.69 13.40 -26.39
C LYS A 172 11.57 12.38 -27.53
N PRO A 173 12.42 11.33 -27.57
CA PRO A 173 12.35 10.29 -28.60
C PRO A 173 11.11 9.40 -28.46
N GLN A 174 10.58 9.02 -29.62
CA GLN A 174 9.25 8.44 -29.91
C GLN A 174 8.94 7.05 -29.30
N TRP A 175 9.80 6.47 -28.46
CA TRP A 175 9.66 5.08 -28.00
C TRP A 175 9.15 4.91 -26.57
N TYR A 176 8.70 5.99 -25.92
CA TYR A 176 8.06 5.89 -24.61
C TYR A 176 6.54 5.76 -24.80
N GLY A 177 6.04 4.52 -24.78
CA GLY A 177 4.61 4.24 -24.73
C GLY A 177 3.95 4.88 -23.50
N ASP A 178 2.65 5.12 -23.61
CA ASP A 178 1.83 5.81 -22.61
C ASP A 178 2.13 5.37 -21.16
N PRO A 179 2.27 6.31 -20.21
CA PRO A 179 2.54 5.96 -18.82
C PRO A 179 1.29 5.36 -18.18
N ILE A 180 1.18 4.03 -18.21
CA ILE A 180 0.38 3.31 -17.23
C ILE A 180 1.06 3.53 -15.87
N MET A 181 0.34 4.20 -14.97
CA MET A 181 0.79 4.61 -13.64
C MET A 181 1.24 3.42 -12.78
N GLY A 182 2.49 2.98 -12.95
CA GLY A 182 3.17 1.99 -12.12
C GLY A 182 3.69 2.65 -10.85
N CYS A 183 2.88 2.67 -9.78
CA CYS A 183 3.38 3.03 -8.46
C CYS A 183 4.45 2.02 -8.00
N GLY A 184 5.40 2.46 -7.17
CA GLY A 184 6.47 1.65 -6.58
C GLY A 184 5.94 0.39 -5.89
N SER A 185 5.80 -0.67 -6.67
CA SER A 185 5.07 -1.88 -6.30
C SER A 185 5.86 -2.75 -5.33
N SER A 186 7.18 -2.60 -5.27
CA SER A 186 8.06 -3.52 -4.54
C SER A 186 7.82 -3.50 -3.02
N THR A 187 7.77 -2.33 -2.39
CA THR A 187 7.62 -2.21 -0.92
C THR A 187 6.19 -2.48 -0.45
N ALA A 188 5.19 -2.12 -1.27
CA ALA A 188 3.80 -2.42 -0.98
C ALA A 188 3.51 -3.91 -1.17
N LEU A 189 4.04 -4.54 -2.23
CA LEU A 189 3.91 -5.99 -2.47
C LEU A 189 4.70 -6.83 -1.47
N SER A 190 5.87 -6.37 -1.01
CA SER A 190 6.61 -7.07 0.04
C SER A 190 5.84 -7.05 1.36
N ARG A 191 5.29 -5.90 1.75
CA ARG A 191 4.41 -5.79 2.93
C ARG A 191 3.14 -6.64 2.80
N LEU A 192 2.46 -6.58 1.65
CA LEU A 192 1.28 -7.42 1.39
C LEU A 192 1.61 -8.92 1.48
N ARG A 193 2.80 -9.36 1.06
CA ARG A 193 3.24 -10.75 1.21
C ARG A 193 3.45 -11.16 2.64
N ASP A 194 4.13 -10.33 3.41
CA ASP A 194 4.46 -10.62 4.80
C ASP A 194 3.17 -10.74 5.62
N GLU A 195 2.22 -9.82 5.40
CA GLU A 195 0.89 -9.79 6.01
C GLU A 195 0.03 -11.01 5.64
N LEU A 196 -0.02 -11.39 4.35
CA LEU A 196 -0.81 -12.52 3.88
C LEU A 196 -0.11 -13.88 4.10
N LYS A 197 1.09 -13.89 4.69
CA LYS A 197 1.98 -15.06 4.78
C LYS A 197 2.21 -15.73 3.43
N ILE A 198 2.13 -14.97 2.34
CA ILE A 198 2.33 -15.48 0.99
C ILE A 198 3.83 -15.50 0.75
N ALA A 199 4.43 -16.68 0.87
CA ALA A 199 5.82 -16.87 0.49
C ALA A 199 6.04 -16.39 -0.95
N THR A 200 7.02 -15.50 -1.14
CA THR A 200 7.47 -15.03 -2.45
C THR A 200 7.81 -16.22 -3.36
N VAL A 201 7.74 -16.04 -4.68
CA VAL A 201 8.22 -17.07 -5.63
C VAL A 201 9.66 -17.44 -5.29
N ASN A 202 10.52 -16.45 -5.01
CA ASN A 202 11.92 -16.69 -4.65
C ASN A 202 12.09 -17.52 -3.38
N THR A 203 11.28 -17.29 -2.33
CA THR A 203 11.34 -18.08 -1.10
C THR A 203 10.76 -19.47 -1.29
N ARG A 204 9.69 -19.64 -2.07
CA ARG A 204 9.18 -20.97 -2.46
C ARG A 204 10.23 -21.75 -3.26
N THR A 205 10.89 -21.10 -4.22
CA THR A 205 11.98 -21.69 -4.99
C THR A 205 13.20 -21.99 -4.12
N ALA A 206 13.56 -21.13 -3.17
CA ALA A 206 14.65 -21.37 -2.23
C ALA A 206 14.37 -22.58 -1.33
N VAL A 207 13.17 -22.66 -0.73
CA VAL A 207 12.74 -23.81 0.07
C VAL A 207 12.68 -25.09 -0.78
N ALA A 208 12.22 -25.00 -2.03
CA ALA A 208 12.22 -26.14 -2.95
C ALA A 208 13.65 -26.60 -3.28
N ARG A 209 14.59 -25.66 -3.52
CA ARG A 209 16.01 -25.94 -3.75
C ARG A 209 16.67 -26.56 -2.51
N GLU A 210 16.37 -26.03 -1.34
CA GLU A 210 16.87 -26.55 -0.06
C GLU A 210 16.36 -27.97 0.20
N ARG A 211 15.05 -28.21 0.01
CA ARG A 211 14.48 -29.57 0.08
C ARG A 211 15.11 -30.51 -0.95
N ALA A 212 15.35 -30.03 -2.16
CA ALA A 212 16.03 -30.81 -3.19
C ALA A 212 17.46 -31.15 -2.77
N TYR A 213 18.19 -30.22 -2.14
CA TYR A 213 19.54 -30.45 -1.63
C TYR A 213 19.57 -31.55 -0.55
N TYR A 214 18.67 -31.50 0.43
CA TYR A 214 18.59 -32.54 1.47
C TYR A 214 18.05 -33.87 0.97
N LYS A 215 17.16 -33.87 -0.04
CA LYS A 215 16.62 -35.09 -0.63
C LYS A 215 17.59 -35.75 -1.60
N CYS A 216 18.41 -34.97 -2.30
CA CYS A 216 19.31 -35.46 -3.35
C CYS A 216 20.12 -36.69 -2.88
N PRO A 217 20.83 -36.67 -1.73
CA PRO A 217 21.66 -37.79 -1.28
C PRO A 217 20.92 -39.11 -1.04
N THR A 218 19.61 -39.09 -0.80
CA THR A 218 18.81 -40.29 -0.50
C THR A 218 18.07 -40.85 -1.71
N LEU A 219 18.20 -40.20 -2.88
CA LEU A 219 17.57 -40.66 -4.11
C LEU A 219 18.43 -41.71 -4.80
N ASN A 220 17.82 -42.83 -5.20
CA ASN A 220 18.46 -43.89 -5.99
C ASN A 220 18.59 -43.49 -7.49
N THR A 221 19.14 -42.31 -7.73
CA THR A 221 19.39 -41.73 -9.06
C THR A 221 20.89 -41.55 -9.26
N TRP A 222 21.34 -41.20 -10.47
CA TRP A 222 22.76 -40.90 -10.70
C TRP A 222 23.20 -39.56 -10.07
N MET A 223 22.27 -38.68 -9.66
CA MET A 223 22.62 -37.33 -9.18
C MET A 223 23.55 -37.29 -7.96
N PRO A 224 23.39 -38.13 -6.91
CA PRO A 224 24.31 -38.16 -5.78
C PRO A 224 25.73 -38.56 -6.18
N ALA A 225 25.87 -39.45 -7.16
CA ALA A 225 27.17 -39.84 -7.70
C ALA A 225 27.86 -38.66 -8.41
N LEU A 226 27.12 -37.79 -9.11
CA LEU A 226 27.70 -36.58 -9.69
C LEU A 226 28.06 -35.49 -8.68
N MET A 227 27.32 -35.37 -7.57
CA MET A 227 27.67 -34.39 -6.52
C MET A 227 28.93 -34.78 -5.75
N THR A 228 29.19 -36.08 -5.60
CA THR A 228 30.37 -36.62 -4.90
C THR A 228 31.59 -36.75 -5.82
N ALA A 229 31.37 -37.01 -7.12
CA ALA A 229 32.39 -37.02 -8.15
C ALA A 229 31.97 -36.10 -9.30
N PRO A 230 32.20 -34.77 -9.19
CA PRO A 230 31.93 -33.87 -10.30
C PRO A 230 32.78 -34.29 -11.50
N MET A 231 32.14 -34.38 -12.68
CA MET A 231 32.80 -34.81 -13.91
C MET A 231 34.07 -33.99 -14.12
N LYS A 232 35.22 -34.64 -14.07
CA LYS A 232 36.49 -34.01 -14.45
C LYS A 232 36.56 -34.05 -15.97
N SER A 233 37.01 -32.93 -16.55
CA SER A 233 37.13 -32.63 -17.98
C SER A 233 37.18 -33.83 -18.95
N ARG A 234 36.43 -33.71 -20.05
CA ARG A 234 36.38 -34.63 -21.20
C ARG A 234 37.79 -35.00 -21.68
N LEU A 235 38.17 -36.28 -21.57
CA LEU A 235 39.44 -36.78 -22.08
C LEU A 235 39.27 -37.25 -23.53
N SER A 236 40.15 -36.75 -24.40
CA SER A 236 40.28 -37.18 -25.79
C SER A 236 41.01 -38.52 -25.83
N THR A 237 40.33 -39.59 -26.29
CA THR A 237 41.01 -40.85 -26.62
C THR A 237 41.39 -40.84 -28.09
N TRP A 238 42.70 -40.70 -28.33
CA TRP A 238 43.31 -40.50 -29.65
C TRP A 238 43.00 -41.63 -30.65
N VAL A 239 42.69 -42.84 -30.17
CA VAL A 239 42.54 -44.05 -31.00
C VAL A 239 41.22 -44.10 -31.80
N SER A 240 40.17 -43.39 -31.38
CA SER A 240 38.86 -43.49 -32.04
C SER A 240 38.18 -42.15 -32.34
N GLY A 241 38.79 -41.02 -31.98
CA GLY A 241 38.19 -39.69 -32.16
C GLY A 241 36.89 -39.45 -31.36
N ALA A 242 36.38 -40.47 -30.66
CA ALA A 242 35.24 -40.38 -29.79
C ALA A 242 35.69 -39.90 -28.40
N THR A 243 34.97 -38.92 -27.87
CA THR A 243 35.20 -38.43 -26.52
C THR A 243 34.31 -39.16 -25.53
N LYS A 244 34.92 -39.69 -24.48
CA LYS A 244 34.21 -40.31 -23.36
C LYS A 244 34.36 -39.46 -22.10
N TRP A 245 33.32 -39.47 -21.27
CA TRP A 245 33.39 -38.92 -19.93
C TRP A 245 34.14 -39.92 -19.04
N GLY A 246 35.11 -39.43 -18.27
CA GLY A 246 35.89 -40.20 -17.29
C GLY A 246 35.34 -39.99 -15.89
#